data_AF-A0A4Z0D9T1-F1
#
_entry.id   AF-A0A4Z0D9T1-F1
#
_cell.length_a   1.000
_cell.length_b   1.000
_cell.length_c   1.000
_cell.angle_alpha   90.00
_cell.angle_beta   90.00
_cell.angle_gamma   90.00
#
_symmetry.space_group_name_H-M   'P 1'
#
loop_
_entity.id
_entity.type
_entity.pdbx_description
1 polymer ?
#
loop_
_entity_poly.entity_id
_entity_poly.type
_entity_poly.pdbx_seq_one_letter_code
_entity_poly.pdbx_strand_id
1 'polypeptide(L)'
;MKRSVYFWYRPIFVSFAANAIRRKGCQNMSRVYKTSKEKRTNYIYCTAEGTKIVITPGENGVTEADIELLHTMDDDEVDEQRRYEYRVTTHLDAYRDGEGKETSDRNKYLADDTANPEQLMIQAEDEAEHQDMLDKLTKAMESLLPQQRELFRKVYLEKRSYTDIAAEEGVTEAAIRNRIKKMHEKIRKILS
;
A
#
# COMPACT_ATOMS: atom_id res chain seq x y z
N MET A 1 -8.72 78.10 14.68
CA MET A 1 -9.08 77.36 13.45
C MET A 1 -8.05 76.25 13.23
N LYS A 2 -8.17 75.07 13.84
CA LYS A 2 -8.88 73.85 13.39
C LYS A 2 -8.67 73.50 11.91
N ARG A 3 -7.81 72.51 11.63
CA ARG A 3 -7.89 71.49 10.55
C ARG A 3 -6.86 70.38 10.86
N SER A 4 -7.05 69.09 10.61
CA SER A 4 -8.20 68.18 10.67
C SER A 4 -7.55 66.79 10.65
N VAL A 5 -7.96 65.92 11.57
CA VAL A 5 -7.71 64.47 11.54
C VAL A 5 -8.29 63.92 10.24
N TYR A 6 -7.57 63.08 9.50
CA TYR A 6 -8.16 61.93 8.77
C TYR A 6 -7.11 60.84 8.51
N PHE A 7 -7.39 59.71 9.16
CA PHE A 7 -6.86 58.36 9.03
C PHE A 7 -7.07 57.83 7.61
N TRP A 8 -6.06 57.24 6.96
CA TRP A 8 -6.25 56.38 5.79
C TRP A 8 -5.45 55.08 5.95
N TYR A 9 -6.18 54.05 6.39
CA TYR A 9 -5.91 52.65 6.17
C TYR A 9 -5.63 52.41 4.68
N ARG A 10 -4.49 51.80 4.33
CA ARG A 10 -4.30 51.19 3.01
C ARG A 10 -4.04 49.69 3.22
N PRO A 11 -4.98 48.81 2.83
CA PRO A 11 -4.73 47.38 2.80
C PRO A 11 -3.72 47.11 1.68
N ILE A 12 -2.62 46.44 2.00
CA ILE A 12 -1.67 45.96 0.99
C ILE A 12 -2.33 44.75 0.34
N PHE A 13 -3.16 45.01 -0.68
CA PHE A 13 -3.57 44.02 -1.66
C PHE A 13 -2.34 43.67 -2.49
N VAL A 14 -1.70 42.53 -2.21
CA VAL A 14 -0.66 41.98 -3.09
C VAL A 14 -1.38 41.34 -4.27
N SER A 15 -1.35 42.05 -5.38
CA SER A 15 -1.89 41.70 -6.68
C SER A 15 -1.38 40.33 -7.17
N PHE A 16 -2.35 39.47 -7.47
CA PHE A 16 -2.23 38.23 -8.21
C PHE A 16 -1.82 38.54 -9.66
N ALA A 17 -0.53 38.39 -9.99
CA ALA A 17 -0.05 38.44 -11.37
C ALA A 17 0.37 37.03 -11.77
N ALA A 18 -0.43 36.42 -12.64
CA ALA A 18 -0.21 35.10 -13.18
C ALA A 18 1.02 35.03 -14.10
N ASN A 19 1.74 33.92 -13.97
CA ASN A 19 2.51 33.22 -15.00
C ASN A 19 3.43 34.05 -15.92
N ALA A 20 4.71 34.11 -15.55
CA ALA A 20 5.82 33.79 -16.46
C ALA A 20 7.12 33.69 -15.62
N ILE A 21 8.05 32.85 -16.09
CA ILE A 21 9.40 32.61 -15.54
C ILE A 21 9.44 31.49 -14.48
N ARG A 22 9.48 30.24 -14.98
CA ARG A 22 10.13 29.11 -14.30
C ARG A 22 11.60 29.48 -14.04
N ARG A 23 11.90 30.10 -12.90
CA ARG A 23 13.27 30.17 -12.38
C ARG A 23 13.58 28.81 -11.75
N LYS A 24 14.54 28.10 -12.34
CA LYS A 24 15.23 26.96 -11.73
C LYS A 24 15.78 27.45 -10.38
N GLY A 25 15.35 26.83 -9.28
CA GLY A 25 16.02 27.02 -7.99
C GLY A 25 15.15 27.26 -6.75
N CYS A 26 13.82 27.22 -6.84
CA CYS A 26 13.03 27.10 -5.61
C CYS A 26 11.76 26.28 -5.83
N GLN A 27 11.79 25.05 -5.32
CA GLN A 27 10.58 24.29 -5.08
C GLN A 27 9.81 25.01 -3.98
N ASN A 28 8.52 25.29 -4.17
CA ASN A 28 7.64 25.49 -3.02
C ASN A 28 7.80 24.23 -2.17
N MET A 29 8.46 24.35 -1.02
CA MET A 29 8.70 23.23 -0.11
C MET A 29 7.40 22.95 0.65
N SER A 30 6.38 22.43 -0.04
CA SER A 30 5.23 21.84 0.64
C SER A 30 5.77 20.75 1.57
N ARG A 31 5.30 20.73 2.82
CA ARG A 31 5.82 19.79 3.81
C ARG A 31 5.40 18.37 3.39
N VAL A 32 6.33 17.42 3.45
CA VAL A 32 6.01 16.00 3.18
C VAL A 32 5.17 15.39 4.32
N TYR A 33 5.36 15.93 5.54
CA TYR A 33 4.70 15.46 6.75
C TYR A 33 4.15 16.62 7.57
N LYS A 34 2.99 16.35 8.19
CA LYS A 34 2.36 17.24 9.16
C LYS A 34 3.28 17.49 10.34
N THR A 35 3.24 18.70 10.87
CA THR A 35 3.94 19.05 12.11
C THR A 35 3.23 18.39 13.29
N SER A 36 3.99 17.75 14.19
CA SER A 36 3.42 17.15 15.40
C SER A 36 2.86 18.23 16.33
N LYS A 37 1.80 17.91 17.09
CA LYS A 37 1.12 18.86 18.00
C LYS A 37 2.09 19.55 18.97
N GLU A 38 3.05 18.80 19.51
CA GLU A 38 4.07 19.30 20.45
C GLU A 38 5.00 20.37 19.84
N LYS A 39 5.15 20.38 18.51
CA LYS A 39 6.03 21.31 17.79
C LYS A 39 5.27 22.51 17.20
N ARG A 40 3.98 22.67 17.49
CA ARG A 40 3.12 23.75 16.95
C ARG A 40 3.17 25.05 17.77
N THR A 41 4.07 25.15 18.75
CA THR A 41 4.24 26.36 19.56
C THR A 41 4.74 27.55 18.75
N ASN A 42 5.55 27.29 17.72
CA ASN A 42 6.06 28.27 16.77
C ASN A 42 5.75 27.80 15.35
N TYR A 43 5.75 28.73 14.40
CA TYR A 43 5.69 28.40 12.98
C TYR A 43 6.99 28.79 12.29
N ILE A 44 7.56 27.87 11.50
CA ILE A 44 8.77 28.12 10.72
C ILE A 44 8.37 28.27 9.25
N TYR A 45 8.41 29.50 8.76
CA TYR A 45 8.18 29.81 7.37
C TYR A 45 9.49 29.75 6.58
N CYS A 46 9.50 29.03 5.46
CA CYS A 46 10.64 29.00 4.54
C CYS A 46 10.28 29.84 3.30
N THR A 47 11.00 30.94 3.06
CA THR A 47 10.78 31.78 1.87
C THR A 47 11.29 31.09 0.60
N ALA A 48 10.86 31.57 -0.56
CA ALA A 48 11.35 31.12 -1.86
C ALA A 48 12.86 31.41 -2.10
N GLU A 49 13.53 32.09 -1.17
CA GLU A 49 14.98 32.32 -1.20
C GLU A 49 15.73 31.35 -0.26
N GLY A 50 15.03 30.41 0.38
CA GLY A 50 15.57 29.43 1.32
C GLY A 50 15.83 29.97 2.72
N THR A 51 15.43 31.22 2.99
CA THR A 51 15.55 31.81 4.33
C THR A 51 14.45 31.29 5.25
N LYS A 52 14.84 30.88 6.47
CA LYS A 52 13.91 30.40 7.49
C LYS A 52 13.55 31.56 8.42
N ILE A 53 12.26 31.85 8.53
CA ILE A 53 11.71 32.86 9.43
C ILE A 53 10.93 32.12 10.51
N VAL A 54 11.30 32.34 11.78
CA VAL A 54 10.60 31.76 12.93
C VAL A 54 9.57 32.78 13.42
N ILE A 55 8.30 32.39 13.40
CA ILE A 55 7.19 33.17 13.92
C ILE A 55 6.87 32.63 15.31
N THR A 56 7.05 33.48 16.32
CA THR A 56 6.75 33.18 17.73
C THR A 56 5.51 33.95 18.18
N PRO A 57 4.70 33.41 19.11
CA PRO A 57 3.52 34.10 19.63
C PRO A 57 3.93 35.31 20.48
N GLY A 58 3.26 36.45 20.27
CA GLY A 58 3.51 37.68 21.04
C GLY A 58 4.57 38.62 20.48
N GLU A 59 5.38 38.20 19.50
CA GLU A 59 6.22 39.09 18.71
C GLU A 59 5.41 39.69 17.55
N ASN A 60 5.53 41.00 17.31
CA ASN A 60 4.92 41.72 16.18
C ASN A 60 3.37 41.61 16.09
N GLY A 61 2.68 41.32 17.19
CA GLY A 61 1.21 41.21 17.22
C GLY A 61 0.65 39.89 16.69
N VAL A 62 1.48 38.85 16.56
CA VAL A 62 1.05 37.50 16.17
C VAL A 62 0.35 36.82 17.34
N THR A 63 -0.87 36.34 17.10
CA THR A 63 -1.72 35.63 18.05
C THR A 63 -1.48 34.12 17.94
N GLU A 64 -1.77 33.36 19.00
CA GLU A 64 -1.72 31.89 18.98
C GLU A 64 -2.63 31.28 17.88
N ALA A 65 -3.78 31.91 17.64
CA ALA A 65 -4.70 31.52 16.57
C ALA A 65 -4.08 31.64 15.16
N ASP A 66 -3.15 32.58 14.96
CA ASP A 66 -2.47 32.78 13.68
C ASP A 66 -1.48 31.63 13.41
N ILE A 67 -0.82 31.13 14.46
CA ILE A 67 0.10 29.99 14.37
C ILE A 67 -0.68 28.69 14.11
N GLU A 68 -1.81 28.50 14.79
CA GLU A 68 -2.69 27.35 14.56
C GLU A 68 -3.25 27.35 13.12
N LEU A 69 -3.68 28.51 12.63
CA LEU A 69 -4.16 28.67 11.26
C LEU A 69 -3.08 28.28 10.24
N LEU A 70 -1.85 28.77 10.41
CA LEU A 70 -0.74 28.43 9.50
C LEU A 70 -0.42 26.93 9.50
N HIS A 71 -0.41 26.27 10.65
CA HIS A 71 -0.23 24.80 10.69
C HIS A 71 -1.41 24.04 10.06
N THR A 72 -2.63 24.58 10.15
CA THR A 72 -3.82 23.99 9.51
C THR A 72 -3.72 24.07 7.99
N MET A 73 -3.33 25.23 7.45
CA MET A 73 -3.13 25.42 6.02
C MET A 73 -2.06 24.48 5.45
N ASP A 74 -0.95 24.32 6.16
CA ASP A 74 0.11 23.38 5.79
C ASP A 74 -0.37 21.92 5.84
N ASP A 75 -1.16 21.55 6.86
CA ASP A 75 -1.72 20.20 7.00
C ASP A 75 -2.68 19.86 5.84
N ASP A 76 -3.49 20.83 5.39
CA ASP A 76 -4.40 20.69 4.27
C ASP A 76 -3.63 20.51 2.95
N GLU A 77 -2.56 21.27 2.73
CA GLU A 77 -1.68 21.14 1.56
C GLU A 77 -1.00 19.76 1.53
N VAL A 78 -0.51 19.27 2.68
CA VAL A 78 0.08 17.92 2.80
C VAL A 78 -0.95 16.85 2.44
N ASP A 79 -2.18 16.98 2.93
CA ASP A 79 -3.24 16.01 2.65
C ASP A 79 -3.68 16.04 1.19
N GLU A 80 -3.79 17.22 0.59
CA GLU A 80 -4.11 17.36 -0.84
C GLU A 80 -3.03 16.73 -1.73
N GLN A 81 -1.76 17.00 -1.44
CA GLN A 81 -0.64 16.41 -2.16
C GLN A 81 -0.65 14.88 -2.08
N ARG A 82 -0.91 14.32 -0.89
CA ARG A 82 -1.04 12.86 -0.72
C ARG A 82 -2.22 12.27 -1.49
N ARG A 83 -3.36 12.97 -1.51
CA ARG A 83 -4.53 12.55 -2.31
C ARG A 83 -4.22 12.58 -3.81
N TYR A 84 -3.49 13.61 -4.26
CA TYR A 84 -3.06 13.72 -5.65
C TYR A 84 -2.10 12.60 -6.03
N GLU A 85 -1.08 12.34 -5.21
CA GLU A 85 -0.13 11.24 -5.40
C GLU A 85 -0.86 9.89 -5.49
N TYR A 86 -1.77 9.60 -4.56
CA TYR A 86 -2.56 8.37 -4.58
C TYR A 86 -3.45 8.26 -5.83
N ARG A 87 -4.08 9.36 -6.25
CA ARG A 87 -4.86 9.39 -7.50
C ARG A 87 -3.96 9.10 -8.70
N VAL A 88 -2.80 9.74 -8.80
CA VAL A 88 -1.87 9.53 -9.92
C VAL A 88 -1.33 8.11 -9.95
N THR A 89 -0.93 7.54 -8.81
CA THR A 89 -0.41 6.16 -8.76
C THR A 89 -1.48 5.16 -9.15
N THR A 90 -2.70 5.28 -8.58
CA THR A 90 -3.81 4.38 -8.93
C THR A 90 -4.23 4.50 -10.39
N HIS A 91 -4.16 5.70 -10.99
CA HIS A 91 -4.44 5.89 -12.41
C HIS A 91 -3.36 5.29 -13.31
N LEU A 92 -2.07 5.40 -12.98
CA LEU A 92 -0.99 4.83 -13.78
C LEU A 92 -0.94 3.30 -13.69
N ASP A 93 -1.11 2.72 -12.50
CA ASP A 93 -1.14 1.26 -12.28
C ASP A 93 -2.30 0.58 -13.00
N ALA A 94 -3.35 1.34 -13.36
CA ALA A 94 -4.51 0.82 -14.08
C ALA A 94 -4.25 0.57 -15.57
N TYR A 95 -3.21 1.17 -16.17
CA TYR A 95 -2.85 0.99 -17.58
C TYR A 95 -1.81 -0.11 -17.74
N ARG A 96 -2.09 -1.12 -18.57
CA ARG A 96 -1.04 -2.02 -19.07
C ARG A 96 -0.26 -1.34 -20.21
N ASP A 97 1.04 -1.59 -20.24
CA ASP A 97 1.89 -1.31 -21.40
C ASP A 97 1.48 -2.25 -22.55
N GLY A 98 0.67 -1.76 -23.47
CA GLY A 98 0.33 -2.45 -24.72
C GLY A 98 1.04 -1.81 -25.92
N GLU A 99 1.39 -2.60 -26.92
CA GLU A 99 1.73 -2.09 -28.24
C GLU A 99 0.45 -1.96 -29.08
N GLY A 100 -0.01 -0.73 -29.31
CA GLY A 100 -1.25 -0.46 -30.07
C GLY A 100 -1.80 0.95 -29.82
N LYS A 101 -2.45 1.57 -30.81
CA LYS A 101 -3.00 2.94 -30.69
C LYS A 101 -4.34 3.02 -29.93
N GLU A 102 -4.98 1.89 -29.67
CA GLU A 102 -6.21 1.82 -28.89
C GLU A 102 -5.87 1.81 -27.39
N THR A 103 -6.19 2.92 -26.72
CA THR A 103 -5.96 3.12 -25.28
C THR A 103 -7.15 2.69 -24.42
N SER A 104 -8.30 2.41 -25.06
CA SER A 104 -9.56 1.97 -24.46
C SER A 104 -9.36 0.70 -23.59
N ASP A 105 -8.63 -0.27 -24.11
CA ASP A 105 -8.63 -1.63 -23.57
C ASP A 105 -7.51 -1.88 -22.55
N ARG A 106 -6.78 -0.82 -22.19
CA ARG A 106 -5.64 -0.91 -21.27
C ARG A 106 -6.04 -0.79 -19.81
N ASN A 107 -7.27 -0.35 -19.53
CA ASN A 107 -7.77 -0.20 -18.17
C ASN A 107 -8.28 -1.54 -17.63
N LYS A 108 -7.54 -2.13 -16.68
CA LYS A 108 -7.89 -3.40 -16.04
C LYS A 108 -9.31 -3.43 -15.47
N TYR A 109 -9.84 -2.30 -15.02
CA TYR A 109 -11.16 -2.23 -14.38
C TYR A 109 -12.33 -2.15 -15.36
N LEU A 110 -12.06 -1.89 -16.65
CA LEU A 110 -13.09 -1.81 -17.70
C LEU A 110 -13.01 -2.98 -18.69
N ALA A 111 -11.95 -3.79 -18.63
CA ALA A 111 -11.83 -5.00 -19.43
C ALA A 111 -12.85 -6.04 -18.95
N ASP A 112 -13.71 -6.51 -19.86
CA ASP A 112 -14.60 -7.64 -19.63
C ASP A 112 -14.02 -8.89 -20.30
N ASP A 113 -13.18 -9.59 -19.56
CA ASP A 113 -12.54 -10.83 -20.03
C ASP A 113 -13.46 -12.06 -19.82
N THR A 114 -14.68 -11.90 -19.30
CA THR A 114 -15.53 -13.04 -18.90
C THR A 114 -16.06 -13.86 -20.08
N ALA A 115 -16.25 -13.22 -21.24
CA ALA A 115 -16.72 -13.87 -22.46
C ALA A 115 -15.59 -14.14 -23.47
N ASN A 116 -14.32 -13.97 -23.07
CA ASN A 116 -13.19 -14.22 -23.97
C ASN A 116 -13.02 -15.74 -24.19
N PRO A 117 -13.19 -16.26 -25.43
CA PRO A 117 -13.10 -17.69 -25.69
C PRO A 117 -11.70 -18.26 -25.43
N GLU A 118 -10.63 -17.48 -25.66
CA GLU A 118 -9.26 -17.90 -25.37
C GLU A 118 -9.07 -18.14 -23.86
N GLN A 119 -9.54 -17.20 -23.04
CA GLN A 119 -9.45 -17.29 -21.58
C GLN A 119 -10.25 -18.48 -21.04
N LEU A 120 -11.44 -18.74 -21.58
CA LEU A 120 -12.27 -19.88 -21.19
C LEU A 120 -11.63 -21.22 -21.56
N MET A 121 -10.95 -21.30 -22.71
CA MET A 121 -10.22 -22.50 -23.10
C MET A 121 -9.03 -22.77 -22.18
N ILE A 122 -8.23 -21.73 -21.88
CA ILE A 122 -7.10 -21.83 -20.94
C ILE A 122 -7.59 -22.28 -19.56
N GLN A 123 -8.68 -21.68 -19.05
CA GLN A 123 -9.25 -22.08 -17.76
C GLN A 123 -9.71 -23.54 -17.76
N ALA A 124 -10.35 -24.01 -18.84
CA ALA A 124 -10.79 -25.39 -18.94
C ALA A 124 -9.60 -26.37 -18.99
N GLU A 125 -8.51 -26.01 -19.69
CA GLU A 125 -7.26 -26.78 -19.71
C GLU A 125 -6.62 -26.82 -18.32
N ASP A 126 -6.48 -25.67 -17.65
CA ASP A 126 -5.95 -25.56 -16.29
C ASP A 126 -6.78 -26.39 -15.29
N GLU A 127 -8.11 -26.32 -15.39
CA GLU A 127 -9.03 -27.11 -14.56
C GLU A 127 -8.86 -28.62 -14.80
N ALA A 128 -8.72 -29.05 -16.06
CA ALA A 128 -8.47 -30.45 -16.40
C ALA A 128 -7.12 -30.93 -15.86
N GLU A 129 -6.06 -30.16 -16.03
CA GLU A 129 -4.74 -30.47 -15.47
C GLU A 129 -4.77 -30.53 -13.94
N HIS A 130 -5.55 -29.65 -13.30
CA HIS A 130 -5.73 -29.65 -11.86
C HIS A 130 -6.46 -30.91 -11.38
N GLN A 131 -7.53 -31.31 -12.07
CA GLN A 131 -8.25 -32.57 -11.78
C GLN A 131 -7.33 -33.78 -11.93
N ASP A 132 -6.55 -33.86 -13.01
CA ASP A 132 -5.57 -34.92 -13.22
C ASP A 132 -4.50 -34.96 -12.11
N MET A 133 -4.07 -33.80 -11.63
CA MET A 133 -3.13 -33.71 -10.50
C MET A 133 -3.75 -34.22 -9.20
N LEU A 134 -5.02 -33.88 -8.94
CA LEU A 134 -5.77 -34.38 -7.79
C LEU A 134 -5.93 -35.90 -7.87
N ASP A 135 -6.26 -36.44 -9.04
CA ASP A 135 -6.40 -37.89 -9.26
C ASP A 135 -5.09 -38.66 -9.08
N LYS A 136 -3.96 -38.08 -9.49
CA LYS A 136 -2.63 -38.65 -9.21
C LYS A 136 -2.35 -38.64 -7.71
N LEU A 137 -2.74 -37.56 -7.01
CA LEU A 137 -2.56 -37.43 -5.57
C LEU A 137 -3.47 -38.39 -4.79
N THR A 138 -4.72 -38.58 -5.19
CA THR A 138 -5.63 -39.55 -4.56
C THR A 138 -5.09 -40.97 -4.68
N LYS A 139 -4.66 -41.39 -5.88
CA LYS A 139 -3.98 -42.68 -6.11
C LYS A 139 -2.72 -42.84 -5.27
N ALA A 140 -1.91 -41.78 -5.16
CA ALA A 140 -0.74 -41.79 -4.29
C ALA A 140 -1.13 -42.02 -2.82
N MET A 141 -2.17 -41.33 -2.34
CA MET A 141 -2.68 -41.46 -0.97
C MET A 141 -3.32 -42.83 -0.67
N GLU A 142 -3.90 -43.50 -1.66
CA GLU A 142 -4.43 -44.87 -1.52
C GLU A 142 -3.33 -45.92 -1.30
N SER A 143 -2.14 -45.69 -1.86
CA SER A 143 -0.99 -46.58 -1.67
C SER A 143 -0.36 -46.51 -0.25
N LEU A 144 -0.74 -45.52 0.55
CA LEU A 144 -0.21 -45.32 1.91
C LEU A 144 -0.89 -46.24 2.92
N LEU A 145 -0.12 -46.66 3.93
CA LEU A 145 -0.69 -47.39 5.07
C LEU A 145 -1.68 -46.49 5.85
N PRO A 146 -2.72 -47.08 6.48
CA PRO A 146 -3.72 -46.33 7.24
C PRO A 146 -3.10 -45.47 8.35
N GLN A 147 -2.09 -45.99 9.06
CA GLN A 147 -1.34 -45.23 10.07
C GLN A 147 -0.62 -44.00 9.49
N GLN A 148 -0.16 -44.06 8.24
CA GLN A 148 0.47 -42.92 7.57
C GLN A 148 -0.58 -41.86 7.17
N ARG A 149 -1.77 -42.30 6.74
CA ARG A 149 -2.88 -41.40 6.39
C ARG A 149 -3.44 -40.68 7.63
N GLU A 150 -3.54 -41.36 8.77
CA GLU A 150 -3.94 -40.72 10.03
C GLU A 150 -2.92 -39.68 10.48
N LEU A 151 -1.63 -39.98 10.39
CA LEU A 151 -0.57 -39.03 10.68
C LEU A 151 -0.66 -37.81 9.74
N PHE A 152 -0.91 -38.03 8.45
CA PHE A 152 -1.13 -36.96 7.47
C PHE A 152 -2.32 -36.08 7.86
N ARG A 153 -3.45 -36.68 8.27
CA ARG A 153 -4.63 -35.94 8.75
C ARG A 153 -4.31 -35.07 9.95
N LYS A 154 -3.67 -35.63 10.98
CA LYS A 154 -3.31 -34.88 12.20
C LYS A 154 -2.38 -33.69 11.92
N VAL A 155 -1.45 -33.85 10.98
CA VAL A 155 -0.47 -32.80 10.63
C VAL A 155 -1.07 -31.73 9.71
N TYR A 156 -1.69 -32.12 8.60
CA TYR A 156 -2.08 -31.18 7.54
C TYR A 156 -3.52 -30.67 7.66
N LEU A 157 -4.45 -31.51 8.14
CA LEU A 157 -5.85 -31.11 8.34
C LEU A 157 -6.08 -30.51 9.72
N GLU A 158 -5.58 -31.16 10.77
CA GLU A 158 -5.76 -30.70 12.16
C GLU A 158 -4.67 -29.69 12.62
N LYS A 159 -3.60 -29.49 11.83
CA LYS A 159 -2.49 -28.56 12.09
C LYS A 159 -1.84 -28.72 13.48
N ARG A 160 -1.82 -29.94 14.02
CA ARG A 160 -1.17 -30.22 15.32
C ARG A 160 0.35 -30.19 15.22
N SER A 161 1.01 -29.85 16.31
CA SER A 161 2.47 -29.85 16.36
C SER A 161 3.02 -31.28 16.43
N TYR A 162 4.25 -31.48 15.95
CA TYR A 162 4.89 -32.80 16.01
C TYR A 162 5.14 -33.28 17.45
N THR A 163 5.33 -32.36 18.39
CA THR A 163 5.50 -32.67 19.82
C THR A 163 4.22 -33.19 20.45
N ASP A 164 3.06 -32.64 20.07
CA ASP A 164 1.77 -33.09 20.61
C ASP A 164 1.41 -34.48 20.08
N ILE A 165 1.66 -34.73 18.79
CA ILE A 165 1.43 -36.05 18.19
C ILE A 165 2.39 -37.09 18.78
N ALA A 166 3.64 -36.69 19.08
CA ALA A 166 4.62 -37.55 19.76
C ALA A 166 4.16 -37.96 21.16
N ALA A 167 3.64 -37.00 21.93
CA ALA A 167 3.11 -37.25 23.26
C ALA A 167 1.89 -38.19 23.22
N GLU A 168 0.99 -38.01 22.25
CA GLU A 168 -0.22 -38.84 22.09
C GLU A 168 0.11 -40.29 21.68
N GLU A 169 1.06 -40.48 20.75
CA GLU A 169 1.46 -41.82 20.28
C GLU A 169 2.51 -42.49 21.18
N GLY A 170 3.06 -41.78 22.17
CA GLY A 170 4.15 -42.28 23.03
C GLY A 170 5.48 -42.48 22.29
N VAL A 171 5.71 -41.70 21.23
CA VAL A 171 6.86 -41.83 20.32
C VAL A 171 7.73 -40.57 20.40
N THR A 172 9.04 -40.67 20.11
CA THR A 172 9.91 -39.49 20.04
C THR A 172 9.56 -38.59 18.85
N GLU A 173 9.72 -37.27 19.01
CA GLU A 173 9.46 -36.29 17.94
C GLU A 173 10.25 -36.62 16.65
N ALA A 174 11.50 -37.07 16.80
CA ALA A 174 12.36 -37.47 15.70
C ALA A 174 11.77 -38.64 14.88
N ALA A 175 11.10 -39.58 15.53
CA ALA A 175 10.46 -40.71 14.85
C ALA A 175 9.24 -40.26 14.02
N ILE A 176 8.46 -39.28 14.48
CA ILE A 176 7.38 -38.68 13.68
C ILE A 176 7.92 -37.96 12.45
N ARG A 177 8.96 -37.13 12.62
CA ARG A 177 9.62 -36.45 11.50
C ARG A 177 10.13 -37.45 10.45
N ASN A 178 10.72 -38.56 10.88
CA ASN A 178 11.17 -39.63 9.99
C ASN A 178 10.01 -40.35 9.28
N ARG A 179 8.87 -40.57 9.95
CA ARG A 179 7.67 -41.16 9.33
C ARG A 179 7.09 -40.25 8.25
N ILE A 180 7.01 -38.93 8.50
CA ILE A 180 6.56 -37.93 7.52
C ILE A 180 7.52 -37.89 6.33
N LYS A 181 8.83 -37.88 6.58
CA LYS A 181 9.84 -37.92 5.51
C LYS A 181 9.63 -39.12 4.58
N LYS A 182 9.48 -40.33 5.14
CA LYS A 182 9.20 -41.56 4.38
C LYS A 182 7.87 -41.50 3.63
N MET A 183 6.85 -40.85 4.21
CA MET A 183 5.56 -40.63 3.57
C MET A 183 5.72 -39.76 2.32
N HIS A 184 6.45 -38.65 2.43
CA HIS A 184 6.72 -37.75 1.30
C HIS A 184 7.53 -38.44 0.21
N GLU A 185 8.53 -39.24 0.57
CA GLU A 185 9.32 -40.03 -0.38
C GLU A 185 8.43 -41.01 -1.17
N LYS A 186 7.46 -41.67 -0.52
CA LYS A 186 6.50 -42.55 -1.20
C LYS A 186 5.59 -41.79 -2.14
N ILE A 187 5.00 -40.67 -1.68
CA ILE A 187 4.12 -39.84 -2.51
C ILE A 187 4.89 -39.30 -3.72
N ARG A 188 6.12 -38.81 -3.50
CA ARG A 188 7.00 -38.32 -4.57
C ARG A 188 7.31 -39.39 -5.61
N LYS A 189 7.47 -40.65 -5.21
CA LYS A 189 7.72 -41.77 -6.12
C LYS A 189 6.53 -42.08 -7.02
N ILE A 190 5.31 -41.73 -6.60
CA ILE A 190 4.07 -42.00 -7.36
C ILE A 190 3.68 -40.79 -8.22
N LEU A 191 4.01 -39.58 -7.75
CA LEU A 191 3.78 -38.34 -8.49
C LEU A 191 4.87 -38.04 -9.53
N SER A 192 6.05 -38.64 -9.39
CA SER A 192 7.15 -38.57 -10.37
C SER A 192 6.94 -39.55 -11.51
#